data_AF-A0A944C159-F1
#
_entry.id   AF-A0A944C159-F1
#
_cell.length_a   1.000
_cell.length_b   1.000
_cell.length_c   1.000
_cell.angle_alpha   90.00
_cell.angle_beta   90.00
_cell.angle_gamma   90.00
#
_symmetry.space_group_name_H-M   'P 1'
#
loop_
_entity.id
_entity.type
_entity.pdbx_description
1 polymer ?
#
loop_
_entity_poly.entity_id
_entity_poly.type
_entity_poly.pdbx_seq_one_letter_code
_entity_poly.pdbx_strand_id
1 'polypeptide(L)'
;RLTFSNSLIKQEHLSDRKCNRLCKMFSESTAAQNGVIICSDLLLEYIGKNYPGLYFVSSTTKVLTNFIQLEKELNREDFRFVVPYFRLNKAFDKLGTLTERQKSKVEFLCNECCYFGCTDRKSCYENVSRKSLCEDCEDFICRSPGGNEGYKFSKAMENPAFIGTDDIENTYLPMGFNQFKIEGRGLGSAVVLEFLLYYMTKSEYRLKVREEIYLDSMLDLF
;
A
#
# COMPACT_ATOMS: atom_id res chain seq x y z
N ARG A 1 9.22 4.34 6.72
CA ARG A 1 9.49 3.65 5.44
C ARG A 1 9.47 4.67 4.30
N LEU A 2 10.32 4.53 3.28
CA LEU A 2 10.25 5.29 2.02
C LEU A 2 9.36 4.55 1.00
N THR A 3 8.74 5.27 0.06
CA THR A 3 7.91 4.67 -1.01
C THR A 3 8.49 4.99 -2.37
N PHE A 4 9.32 4.09 -2.91
CA PHE A 4 9.96 4.19 -4.23
C PHE A 4 9.41 3.12 -5.17
N SER A 5 8.09 3.17 -5.37
CA SER A 5 7.31 2.16 -6.06
C SER A 5 7.09 2.43 -7.55
N ASN A 6 7.85 3.36 -8.14
CA ASN A 6 7.78 3.68 -9.56
C ASN A 6 8.28 2.49 -10.40
N SER A 7 7.47 2.03 -11.34
CA SER A 7 7.73 0.83 -12.15
C SER A 7 8.59 1.10 -13.39
N LEU A 8 8.88 2.37 -13.70
CA LEU A 8 9.55 2.81 -14.93
C LEU A 8 10.94 3.41 -14.65
N ILE A 9 11.50 3.15 -13.48
CA ILE A 9 12.85 3.60 -13.11
C ILE A 9 13.91 2.98 -14.05
N LYS A 10 14.77 3.84 -14.59
CA LYS A 10 15.93 3.50 -15.44
C LYS A 10 17.23 3.92 -14.75
N GLN A 11 18.36 3.56 -15.35
CA GLN A 11 19.70 3.83 -14.81
C GLN A 11 19.94 5.32 -14.52
N GLU A 12 19.48 6.22 -15.40
CA GLU A 12 19.66 7.67 -15.21
C GLU A 12 19.01 8.20 -13.92
N HIS A 13 17.87 7.63 -13.52
CA HIS A 13 17.12 8.05 -12.34
C HIS A 13 17.82 7.68 -11.01
N LEU A 14 18.74 6.70 -11.03
CA LEU A 14 19.48 6.28 -9.84
C LEU A 14 20.40 7.38 -9.29
N SER A 15 20.71 8.39 -10.12
CA SER A 15 21.57 9.51 -9.74
C SER A 15 20.86 10.63 -8.96
N ASP A 16 19.55 10.52 -8.69
CA ASP A 16 18.80 11.56 -7.98
C ASP A 16 19.39 11.85 -6.57
N ARG A 17 19.91 13.06 -6.39
CA ARG A 17 20.63 13.44 -5.16
C ARG A 17 19.73 13.48 -3.93
N LYS A 18 18.45 13.83 -4.07
CA LYS A 18 17.52 13.96 -2.93
C LYS A 18 17.11 12.58 -2.43
N CYS A 19 16.73 11.67 -3.34
CA CYS A 19 16.41 10.29 -3.03
C CYS A 19 17.60 9.56 -2.39
N ASN A 20 18.80 9.73 -2.93
CA ASN A 20 20.01 9.14 -2.36
C ASN A 20 20.35 9.68 -0.95
N ARG A 21 20.13 10.99 -0.72
CA ARG A 21 20.27 11.58 0.62
C ARG A 21 19.26 11.00 1.61
N LEU A 22 18.00 10.84 1.20
CA LEU A 22 16.96 10.21 2.03
C LEU A 22 17.31 8.74 2.34
N CYS A 23 17.75 7.96 1.36
CA CYS A 23 18.21 6.59 1.57
C CYS A 23 19.34 6.53 2.59
N LYS A 24 20.35 7.38 2.46
CA LYS A 24 21.47 7.45 3.40
C LYS A 24 21.00 7.72 4.83
N MET A 25 20.20 8.79 5.01
CA MET A 25 19.66 9.16 6.33
C MET A 25 18.84 8.03 6.97
N PHE A 26 17.99 7.36 6.19
CA PHE A 26 17.16 6.27 6.69
C PHE A 26 17.97 4.99 6.95
N SER A 27 19.01 4.73 6.15
CA SER A 27 19.90 3.57 6.30
C SER A 27 20.83 3.68 7.50
N GLU A 28 21.24 4.90 7.87
CA GLU A 28 22.16 5.17 8.99
C GLU A 28 21.42 5.37 10.33
N SER A 29 20.08 5.41 10.31
CA SER A 29 19.26 5.56 11.52
C SER A 29 19.46 4.41 12.50
N THR A 30 19.87 4.72 13.73
CA THR A 30 20.10 3.73 14.80
C THR A 30 18.89 3.48 15.69
N ALA A 31 17.89 4.37 15.70
CA ALA A 31 16.71 4.25 16.57
C ALA A 31 15.80 3.07 16.18
N ALA A 32 15.64 2.84 14.87
CA ALA A 32 14.90 1.71 14.32
C ALA A 32 15.36 1.44 12.89
N GLN A 33 15.26 0.18 12.46
CA GLN A 33 15.54 -0.19 11.09
C GLN A 33 14.46 0.37 10.17
N ASN A 34 14.89 1.09 9.13
CA ASN A 34 14.00 1.62 8.11
C ASN A 34 13.87 0.68 6.92
N GLY A 35 12.84 0.91 6.10
CA GLY A 35 12.65 0.14 4.87
C GLY A 35 12.10 0.95 3.72
N VAL A 36 12.16 0.36 2.52
CA VAL A 36 11.77 0.97 1.24
C VAL A 36 10.75 0.07 0.55
N ILE A 37 9.61 0.64 0.18
CA ILE A 37 8.61 -0.03 -0.67
C ILE A 37 9.06 0.14 -2.12
N ILE A 38 9.21 -0.96 -2.85
CA ILE A 38 9.90 -0.98 -4.15
C ILE A 38 9.15 -1.81 -5.19
N CYS A 39 9.25 -1.37 -6.44
CA CYS A 39 8.68 -2.06 -7.60
C CYS A 39 9.76 -2.53 -8.58
N SER A 40 10.76 -1.70 -8.83
CA SER A 40 11.81 -1.98 -9.82
C SER A 40 12.93 -2.84 -9.24
N ASP A 41 13.27 -3.95 -9.92
CA ASP A 41 14.42 -4.80 -9.54
C ASP A 41 15.75 -4.05 -9.71
N LEU A 42 15.85 -3.13 -10.68
CA LEU A 42 17.00 -2.24 -10.84
C LEU A 42 17.23 -1.40 -9.57
N LEU A 43 16.15 -0.83 -9.05
CA LEU A 43 16.23 0.00 -7.84
C LEU A 43 16.50 -0.84 -6.60
N LEU A 44 15.99 -2.09 -6.55
CA LEU A 44 16.25 -3.03 -5.48
C LEU A 44 17.75 -3.36 -5.38
N GLU A 45 18.37 -3.71 -6.51
CA GLU A 45 19.79 -3.99 -6.56
C GLU A 45 20.62 -2.76 -6.16
N TYR A 46 20.29 -1.59 -6.72
CA TYR A 46 20.99 -0.35 -6.42
C TYR A 46 20.91 0.01 -4.93
N ILE A 47 19.71 0.01 -4.34
CA ILE A 47 19.55 0.38 -2.93
C ILE A 47 20.16 -0.69 -2.02
N GLY A 48 20.00 -1.98 -2.35
CA GLY A 48 20.56 -3.08 -1.56
C GLY A 48 22.08 -3.01 -1.46
N LYS A 49 22.75 -2.63 -2.56
CA LYS A 49 24.20 -2.46 -2.61
C LYS A 49 24.69 -1.22 -1.86
N ASN A 50 24.00 -0.09 -2.01
CA ASN A 50 24.48 1.22 -1.52
C ASN A 50 23.98 1.57 -0.11
N TYR A 51 22.87 0.98 0.34
CA TYR A 51 22.17 1.32 1.58
C TYR A 51 21.71 0.06 2.34
N PRO A 52 22.65 -0.82 2.77
CA PRO A 52 22.33 -2.15 3.32
C PRO A 52 21.56 -2.13 4.65
N GLY A 53 21.43 -0.97 5.31
CA GLY A 53 20.63 -0.83 6.52
C GLY A 53 19.11 -0.88 6.26
N LEU A 54 18.69 -0.75 5.00
CA LEU A 54 17.27 -0.73 4.62
C LEU A 54 16.74 -2.13 4.33
N TYR A 55 15.57 -2.47 4.87
CA TYR A 55 14.82 -3.65 4.41
C TYR A 55 13.86 -3.29 3.26
N PHE A 56 13.46 -4.28 2.46
CA PHE A 56 12.58 -4.04 1.32
C PHE A 56 11.17 -4.57 1.52
N VAL A 57 10.21 -3.87 0.91
CA VAL A 57 8.82 -4.28 0.79
C VAL A 57 8.44 -4.32 -0.68
N SER A 58 7.94 -5.45 -1.18
CA SER A 58 7.46 -5.54 -2.56
C SER A 58 6.14 -4.79 -2.70
N SER A 59 6.11 -3.82 -3.61
CA SER A 59 5.01 -2.89 -3.79
C SER A 59 3.79 -3.53 -4.47
N THR A 60 2.59 -3.12 -4.06
CA THR A 60 1.34 -3.42 -4.79
C THR A 60 1.36 -2.93 -6.24
N THR A 61 2.23 -1.98 -6.59
CA THR A 61 2.40 -1.48 -7.95
C THR A 61 3.05 -2.49 -8.90
N LYS A 62 3.59 -3.60 -8.39
CA LYS A 62 3.97 -4.76 -9.23
C LYS A 62 2.75 -5.44 -9.86
N VAL A 63 1.55 -5.24 -9.30
CA VAL A 63 0.27 -5.81 -9.78
C VAL A 63 0.37 -7.32 -9.97
N LEU A 64 0.68 -8.04 -8.87
CA LEU A 64 0.77 -9.51 -8.85
C LEU A 64 -0.65 -10.11 -8.99
N THR A 65 -1.15 -10.24 -10.22
CA THR A 65 -2.58 -10.50 -10.50
C THR A 65 -3.04 -11.90 -10.15
N ASN A 66 -2.13 -12.86 -10.01
CA ASN A 66 -2.46 -14.23 -9.67
C ASN A 66 -1.61 -14.76 -8.51
N PHE A 67 -2.10 -15.83 -7.89
CA PHE A 67 -1.51 -16.38 -6.68
C PHE A 67 -0.10 -16.97 -6.90
N ILE A 68 0.19 -17.51 -8.09
CA ILE A 68 1.53 -18.03 -8.43
C ILE A 68 2.56 -16.89 -8.45
N GLN A 69 2.18 -15.72 -8.98
CA GLN A 69 3.03 -14.53 -8.93
C GLN A 69 3.27 -14.06 -7.49
N LEU A 70 2.23 -14.05 -6.66
CA LEU A 70 2.34 -13.73 -5.24
C LEU A 70 3.30 -14.70 -4.52
N GLU A 71 3.12 -16.00 -4.70
CA GLU A 71 3.95 -17.03 -4.06
C GLU A 71 5.42 -16.92 -4.48
N LYS A 72 5.69 -16.73 -5.78
CA LYS A 72 7.05 -16.49 -6.30
C LYS A 72 7.68 -15.27 -5.64
N GLU A 73 6.93 -14.18 -5.48
CA GLU A 73 7.42 -12.97 -4.83
C GLU A 73 7.65 -13.16 -3.32
N LEU A 74 6.79 -13.91 -2.64
CA LEU A 74 6.94 -14.26 -1.23
C LEU A 74 8.18 -15.12 -0.97
N ASN A 75 8.59 -15.93 -1.95
CA ASN A 75 9.80 -16.75 -1.89
C ASN A 75 11.10 -15.97 -2.12
N ARG A 76 11.03 -14.70 -2.51
CA ARG A 76 12.23 -13.86 -2.66
C ARG A 76 12.74 -13.40 -1.29
N GLU A 77 13.99 -13.73 -1.00
CA GLU A 77 14.68 -13.38 0.25
C GLU A 77 14.91 -11.86 0.42
N ASP A 78 14.94 -11.13 -0.70
CA ASP A 78 15.14 -9.67 -0.71
C ASP A 78 14.07 -8.93 0.12
N PHE A 79 12.85 -9.45 0.15
CA PHE A 79 11.69 -8.76 0.72
C PHE A 79 11.39 -9.23 2.14
N ARG A 80 11.25 -8.27 3.06
CA ARG A 80 10.66 -8.51 4.38
C ARG A 80 9.15 -8.65 4.29
N PHE A 81 8.51 -7.83 3.46
CA PHE A 81 7.07 -7.88 3.24
C PHE A 81 6.73 -7.84 1.75
N VAL A 82 5.61 -8.44 1.36
CA VAL A 82 5.07 -8.44 0.01
C VAL A 82 3.63 -8.00 0.09
N VAL A 83 3.29 -6.93 -0.63
CA VAL A 83 1.92 -6.45 -0.71
C VAL A 83 1.23 -7.15 -1.89
N PRO A 84 0.27 -8.06 -1.63
CA PRO A 84 -0.44 -8.75 -2.71
C PRO A 84 -1.31 -7.78 -3.49
N TYR A 85 -1.73 -8.21 -4.69
CA TYR A 85 -2.81 -7.53 -5.38
C TYR A 85 -4.10 -7.68 -4.58
N PHE A 86 -4.82 -6.57 -4.31
CA PHE A 86 -5.97 -6.54 -3.41
C PHE A 86 -7.07 -7.57 -3.75
N ARG A 87 -7.22 -7.96 -5.03
CA ARG A 87 -8.17 -9.02 -5.44
C ARG A 87 -7.84 -10.40 -4.85
N LEU A 88 -6.63 -10.60 -4.35
CA LEU A 88 -6.18 -11.82 -3.69
C LEU A 88 -6.47 -11.81 -2.17
N ASN A 89 -6.94 -10.69 -1.60
CA ASN A 89 -7.19 -10.55 -0.16
C ASN A 89 -8.06 -11.69 0.39
N LYS A 90 -9.15 -12.03 -0.30
CA LYS A 90 -10.09 -13.09 0.13
C LYS A 90 -9.89 -14.44 -0.55
N ALA A 91 -8.71 -14.70 -1.13
CA ALA A 91 -8.38 -15.99 -1.73
C ALA A 91 -8.05 -17.05 -0.65
N PHE A 92 -8.94 -17.25 0.32
CA PHE A 92 -8.68 -17.97 1.57
C PHE A 92 -8.18 -19.40 1.36
N ASP A 93 -8.76 -20.14 0.41
CA ASP A 93 -8.31 -21.51 0.08
C ASP A 93 -6.82 -21.54 -0.27
N LYS A 94 -6.34 -20.54 -1.02
CA LYS A 94 -4.94 -20.44 -1.42
C LYS A 94 -4.08 -19.83 -0.33
N LEU A 95 -4.56 -18.80 0.35
CA LEU A 95 -3.86 -18.18 1.48
C LEU A 95 -3.60 -19.18 2.62
N GLY A 96 -4.55 -20.10 2.87
CA GLY A 96 -4.39 -21.17 3.85
C GLY A 96 -3.29 -22.18 3.52
N THR A 97 -2.87 -22.29 2.25
CA THR A 97 -1.77 -23.17 1.82
C THR A 97 -0.38 -22.56 2.02
N LEU A 98 -0.29 -21.26 2.33
CA LEU A 98 1.00 -20.60 2.56
C LEU A 98 1.67 -21.13 3.83
N THR A 99 2.99 -21.25 3.79
CA THR A 99 3.79 -21.54 4.98
C THR A 99 3.75 -20.37 5.98
N GLU A 100 3.98 -20.63 7.26
CA GLU A 100 4.04 -19.57 8.30
C GLU A 100 5.04 -18.47 7.95
N ARG A 101 6.18 -18.85 7.35
CA ARG A 101 7.17 -17.90 6.84
C ARG A 101 6.57 -16.98 5.77
N GLN A 102 5.88 -17.53 4.78
CA GLN A 102 5.23 -16.74 3.75
C GLN A 102 4.12 -15.87 4.33
N LYS A 103 3.28 -16.39 5.24
CA LYS A 103 2.22 -15.61 5.90
C LYS A 103 2.75 -14.39 6.64
N SER A 104 3.86 -14.55 7.38
CA SER A 104 4.52 -13.44 8.09
C SER A 104 5.02 -12.31 7.18
N LYS A 105 5.20 -12.59 5.88
CA LYS A 105 5.62 -11.61 4.87
C LYS A 105 4.44 -10.92 4.17
N VAL A 106 3.23 -11.47 4.20
CA VAL A 106 2.09 -10.87 3.48
C VAL A 106 1.61 -9.62 4.21
N GLU A 107 1.67 -8.46 3.54
CA GLU A 107 1.14 -7.19 4.05
C GLU A 107 -0.09 -6.77 3.22
N PHE A 108 -1.30 -7.02 3.74
CA PHE A 108 -2.53 -6.76 2.99
C PHE A 108 -2.86 -5.28 2.86
N LEU A 109 -3.45 -4.88 1.73
CA LEU A 109 -4.05 -3.55 1.56
C LEU A 109 -5.56 -3.63 1.81
N CYS A 110 -6.05 -2.93 2.83
CA CYS A 110 -7.38 -3.20 3.41
C CYS A 110 -8.53 -2.45 2.73
N ASN A 111 -8.33 -1.17 2.40
CA ASN A 111 -9.38 -0.22 2.00
C ASN A 111 -9.22 0.26 0.55
N GLU A 112 -8.79 -0.62 -0.34
CA GLU A 112 -8.59 -0.29 -1.76
C GLU A 112 -9.91 0.11 -2.45
N CYS A 113 -9.92 1.26 -3.12
CA CYS A 113 -11.14 1.77 -3.78
C CYS A 113 -11.26 1.42 -5.27
N CYS A 114 -10.21 0.90 -5.91
CA CYS A 114 -10.29 0.51 -7.31
C CYS A 114 -11.36 -0.57 -7.51
N TYR A 115 -12.10 -0.47 -8.62
CA TYR A 115 -13.10 -1.46 -8.99
C TYR A 115 -12.50 -2.86 -8.98
N PHE A 116 -13.15 -3.78 -8.28
CA PHE A 116 -12.68 -5.16 -8.15
C PHE A 116 -12.40 -5.76 -9.52
N GLY A 117 -13.27 -5.54 -10.52
CA GLY A 117 -13.10 -6.05 -11.88
C GLY A 117 -11.97 -5.45 -12.72
N CYS A 118 -11.27 -4.41 -12.26
CA CYS A 118 -10.36 -3.61 -13.09
C CYS A 118 -9.22 -4.43 -13.72
N THR A 119 -9.06 -4.28 -15.04
CA THR A 119 -7.99 -4.86 -15.87
C THR A 119 -6.86 -3.88 -16.18
N ASP A 120 -7.11 -2.58 -16.03
CA ASP A 120 -6.21 -1.51 -16.47
C ASP A 120 -5.28 -1.01 -15.36
N ARG A 121 -5.27 -1.68 -14.21
CA ARG A 121 -4.54 -1.24 -13.01
C ARG A 121 -3.05 -1.04 -13.24
N LYS A 122 -2.41 -1.92 -14.01
CA LYS A 122 -1.00 -1.76 -14.37
C LYS A 122 -0.79 -0.47 -15.17
N SER A 123 -1.61 -0.22 -16.18
CA SER A 123 -1.56 1.01 -16.98
C SER A 123 -1.79 2.26 -16.13
N CYS A 124 -2.71 2.21 -15.17
CA CYS A 124 -2.96 3.28 -14.21
C CYS A 124 -1.69 3.60 -13.38
N TYR A 125 -1.03 2.59 -12.80
CA TYR A 125 0.21 2.80 -12.04
C TYR A 125 1.38 3.25 -12.90
N GLU A 126 1.48 2.77 -14.14
CA GLU A 126 2.51 3.23 -15.07
C GLU A 126 2.28 4.70 -15.46
N ASN A 127 1.04 5.16 -15.65
CA ASN A 127 0.75 6.58 -15.89
C ASN A 127 1.19 7.46 -14.71
N VAL A 128 0.88 7.04 -13.48
CA VAL A 128 1.38 7.72 -12.26
C VAL A 128 2.92 7.71 -12.20
N SER A 129 3.55 6.62 -12.64
CA SER A 129 5.00 6.50 -12.70
C SER A 129 5.63 7.46 -13.71
N ARG A 130 5.06 7.61 -14.91
CA ARG A 130 5.50 8.58 -15.94
C ARG A 130 5.39 10.02 -15.43
N LYS A 131 4.24 10.38 -14.85
CA LYS A 131 4.04 11.70 -14.24
C LYS A 131 5.02 12.00 -13.11
N SER A 132 5.33 11.00 -12.28
CA SER A 132 6.33 11.14 -11.20
C SER A 132 7.76 11.35 -11.72
N LEU A 133 8.03 10.98 -12.97
CA LEU A 133 9.29 11.23 -13.68
C LEU A 133 9.26 12.53 -14.49
N CYS A 134 8.20 13.33 -14.35
CA CYS A 134 7.97 14.54 -15.13
C CYS A 134 7.92 14.29 -16.66
N GLU A 135 7.54 13.09 -17.08
CA GLU A 135 7.26 12.83 -18.50
C GLU A 135 5.96 13.53 -18.92
N ASP A 136 6.00 14.19 -20.08
CA ASP A 136 4.81 14.74 -20.72
C ASP A 136 3.97 13.60 -21.29
N CYS A 137 2.88 13.26 -20.61
CA CYS A 137 1.99 12.18 -21.00
C CYS A 137 0.54 12.52 -20.65
N GLU A 138 -0.40 12.04 -21.46
CA GLU A 138 -1.82 12.21 -21.21
C GLU A 138 -2.25 11.51 -19.91
N ASP A 139 -3.30 12.03 -19.29
CA ASP A 139 -3.90 11.42 -18.12
C ASP A 139 -4.51 10.06 -18.45
N PHE A 140 -4.22 9.06 -17.61
CA PHE A 140 -4.94 7.79 -17.69
C PHE A 140 -6.42 8.00 -17.34
N ILE A 141 -7.31 7.71 -18.29
CA ILE A 141 -8.75 7.80 -18.08
C ILE A 141 -9.25 6.49 -17.49
N CYS A 142 -9.67 6.52 -16.22
CA CYS A 142 -10.25 5.36 -15.55
C CYS A 142 -11.64 5.04 -16.14
N ARG A 143 -11.75 3.88 -16.80
CA ARG A 143 -13.01 3.38 -17.39
C ARG A 143 -13.82 2.50 -16.44
N SER A 144 -13.36 2.32 -15.21
CA SER A 144 -14.08 1.52 -14.22
C SER A 144 -15.39 2.23 -13.82
N PRO A 145 -16.46 1.49 -13.49
CA PRO A 145 -17.70 2.08 -12.99
C PRO A 145 -17.43 3.01 -11.80
N GLY A 146 -17.91 4.25 -11.86
CA GLY A 146 -17.70 5.27 -10.82
C GLY A 146 -16.27 5.79 -10.69
N GLY A 147 -15.38 5.53 -11.66
CA GLY A 147 -13.97 5.93 -11.63
C GLY A 147 -13.70 7.43 -11.58
N ASN A 148 -14.70 8.26 -11.90
CA ASN A 148 -14.65 9.72 -11.85
C ASN A 148 -15.20 10.33 -10.54
N GLU A 149 -15.70 9.52 -9.61
CA GLU A 149 -16.35 10.01 -8.39
C GLU A 149 -15.38 10.31 -7.23
N GLY A 150 -14.08 10.08 -7.44
CA GLY A 150 -13.06 10.16 -6.40
C GLY A 150 -13.16 9.03 -5.36
N TYR A 151 -12.27 9.08 -4.36
CA TYR A 151 -12.27 8.10 -3.29
C TYR A 151 -13.47 8.34 -2.35
N LYS A 152 -14.29 7.32 -2.13
CA LYS A 152 -15.35 7.29 -1.11
C LYS A 152 -15.18 6.06 -0.23
N PHE A 153 -15.04 6.26 1.08
CA PHE A 153 -14.76 5.14 1.99
C PHE A 153 -15.88 4.10 2.02
N SER A 154 -17.13 4.55 2.03
CA SER A 154 -18.30 3.66 1.95
C SER A 154 -18.26 2.73 0.72
N LYS A 155 -17.89 3.26 -0.46
CA LYS A 155 -17.71 2.45 -1.67
C LYS A 155 -16.54 1.48 -1.57
N ALA A 156 -15.45 1.87 -0.91
CA ALA A 156 -14.33 0.96 -0.66
C ALA A 156 -14.75 -0.19 0.27
N MET A 157 -15.64 0.05 1.25
CA MET A 157 -16.18 -0.98 2.13
C MET A 157 -17.07 -2.00 1.40
N GLU A 158 -17.73 -1.59 0.31
CA GLU A 158 -18.53 -2.47 -0.55
C GLU A 158 -17.66 -3.35 -1.48
N ASN A 159 -16.37 -3.06 -1.60
CA ASN A 159 -15.46 -3.80 -2.46
C ASN A 159 -15.32 -5.26 -1.96
N PRO A 160 -15.48 -6.29 -2.80
CA PRO A 160 -15.27 -7.68 -2.39
C PRO A 160 -13.88 -7.96 -1.77
N ALA A 161 -12.87 -7.15 -2.12
CA ALA A 161 -11.52 -7.24 -1.57
C ALA A 161 -11.33 -6.50 -0.23
N PHE A 162 -12.32 -5.74 0.25
CA PHE A 162 -12.22 -4.98 1.48
C PHE A 162 -11.92 -5.88 2.68
N ILE A 163 -11.04 -5.43 3.56
CA ILE A 163 -10.71 -6.09 4.82
C ILE A 163 -11.14 -5.17 5.96
N GLY A 164 -12.23 -5.53 6.63
CA GLY A 164 -12.71 -4.81 7.80
C GLY A 164 -11.97 -5.18 9.08
N THR A 165 -12.23 -4.46 10.17
CA THR A 165 -11.70 -4.80 11.51
C THR A 165 -12.13 -6.20 11.96
N ASP A 166 -13.38 -6.57 11.68
CA ASP A 166 -13.93 -7.88 12.04
C ASP A 166 -13.27 -9.00 11.24
N ASP A 167 -12.94 -8.75 9.96
CA ASP A 167 -12.20 -9.70 9.13
C ASP A 167 -10.79 -9.91 9.71
N ILE A 168 -10.10 -8.81 10.09
CA ILE A 168 -8.76 -8.86 10.69
C ILE A 168 -8.77 -9.75 11.93
N GLU A 169 -9.67 -9.45 12.88
CA GLU A 169 -9.72 -10.12 14.18
C GLU A 169 -10.17 -11.57 14.09
N ASN A 170 -11.21 -11.85 13.30
CA ASN A 170 -11.89 -13.15 13.32
C ASN A 170 -11.49 -14.08 12.18
N THR A 171 -10.80 -13.58 11.14
CA THR A 171 -10.38 -14.38 9.97
C THR A 171 -8.87 -14.37 9.81
N TYR A 172 -8.25 -13.21 9.58
CA TYR A 172 -6.84 -13.15 9.18
C TYR A 172 -5.86 -13.44 10.33
N LEU A 173 -6.09 -12.89 11.52
CA LEU A 173 -5.25 -13.17 12.69
C LEU A 173 -5.26 -14.68 13.05
N PRO A 174 -6.41 -15.38 13.14
CA PRO A 174 -6.45 -16.83 13.33
C PRO A 174 -5.74 -17.64 12.24
N MET A 175 -5.74 -17.14 10.99
CA MET A 175 -5.02 -17.77 9.88
C MET A 175 -3.49 -17.58 9.94
N GLY A 176 -2.98 -16.72 10.82
CA GLY A 176 -1.55 -16.42 11.00
C GLY A 176 -1.06 -15.17 10.28
N PHE A 177 -1.95 -14.33 9.76
CA PHE A 177 -1.60 -13.06 9.11
C PHE A 177 -1.73 -11.88 10.06
N ASN A 178 -0.70 -11.04 10.14
CA ASN A 178 -0.64 -9.95 11.12
C ASN A 178 -0.13 -8.61 10.56
N GLN A 179 0.05 -8.47 9.24
CA GLN A 179 0.49 -7.23 8.60
C GLN A 179 -0.62 -6.67 7.71
N PHE A 180 -1.05 -5.45 8.01
CA PHE A 180 -2.13 -4.76 7.33
C PHE A 180 -1.70 -3.32 7.05
N LYS A 181 -2.03 -2.82 5.87
CA LYS A 181 -1.82 -1.44 5.47
C LYS A 181 -3.13 -0.80 5.04
N ILE A 182 -3.21 0.49 5.27
CA ILE A 182 -4.33 1.35 4.91
C ILE A 182 -3.85 2.29 3.80
N GLU A 183 -4.58 2.35 2.69
CA GLU A 183 -4.41 3.35 1.63
C GLU A 183 -4.86 4.72 2.13
N GLY A 184 -4.18 5.78 1.70
CA GLY A 184 -4.51 7.15 2.12
C GLY A 184 -3.54 8.22 1.65
N ARG A 185 -2.39 7.84 1.09
CA ARG A 185 -1.43 8.81 0.53
C ARG A 185 -2.10 9.64 -0.57
N GLY A 186 -2.10 10.96 -0.40
CA GLY A 186 -2.68 11.89 -1.37
C GLY A 186 -4.20 12.10 -1.23
N LEU A 187 -4.86 11.39 -0.31
CA LEU A 187 -6.27 11.65 0.01
C LEU A 187 -6.40 12.83 0.99
N GLY A 188 -7.57 13.47 0.97
CA GLY A 188 -7.90 14.57 1.88
C GLY A 188 -7.90 14.13 3.35
N SER A 189 -7.54 15.04 4.24
CA SER A 189 -7.39 14.79 5.68
C SER A 189 -8.67 14.22 6.32
N ALA A 190 -9.85 14.72 5.95
CA ALA A 190 -11.13 14.23 6.45
C ALA A 190 -11.35 12.74 6.12
N VAL A 191 -10.99 12.31 4.91
CA VAL A 191 -11.10 10.90 4.51
C VAL A 191 -10.11 10.03 5.28
N VAL A 192 -8.87 10.50 5.45
CA VAL A 192 -7.85 9.79 6.23
C VAL A 192 -8.28 9.65 7.69
N LEU A 193 -8.89 10.68 8.27
CA LEU A 193 -9.42 10.63 9.63
C LEU A 193 -10.50 9.56 9.78
N GLU A 194 -11.41 9.43 8.82
CA GLU A 194 -12.42 8.38 8.82
C GLU A 194 -11.81 6.97 8.79
N PHE A 195 -10.68 6.77 8.11
CA PHE A 195 -9.96 5.49 8.17
C PHE A 195 -9.37 5.24 9.56
N LEU A 196 -8.74 6.24 10.16
CA LEU A 196 -8.15 6.10 11.51
C LEU A 196 -9.25 5.81 12.53
N LEU A 197 -10.38 6.50 12.46
CA LEU A 197 -11.54 6.21 13.30
C LEU A 197 -12.05 4.79 13.10
N TYR A 198 -12.10 4.31 11.86
CA TYR A 198 -12.55 2.95 11.57
C TYR A 198 -11.58 1.88 12.08
N TYR A 199 -10.29 1.98 11.74
CA TYR A 199 -9.30 0.93 12.01
C TYR A 199 -8.59 1.04 13.37
N MET A 200 -8.49 2.23 13.97
CA MET A 200 -7.66 2.50 15.16
C MET A 200 -8.46 2.91 16.39
N THR A 201 -9.78 3.07 16.27
CA THR A 201 -10.67 3.47 17.36
C THR A 201 -11.79 2.46 17.52
N LYS A 202 -12.02 1.97 18.74
CA LYS A 202 -13.17 1.10 19.00
C LYS A 202 -14.48 1.84 18.69
N SER A 203 -15.46 1.13 18.17
CA SER A 203 -16.67 1.72 17.61
C SER A 203 -17.41 2.64 18.59
N GLU A 204 -17.44 2.29 19.88
CA GLU A 204 -18.08 3.04 20.96
C GLU A 204 -17.39 4.37 21.31
N TYR A 205 -16.13 4.59 20.88
CA TYR A 205 -15.39 5.83 21.12
C TYR A 205 -15.28 6.74 19.88
N ARG A 206 -15.71 6.29 18.70
CA ARG A 206 -15.52 7.04 17.46
C ARG A 206 -16.15 8.44 17.48
N LEU A 207 -17.32 8.61 18.12
CA LEU A 207 -17.95 9.93 18.25
C LEU A 207 -17.10 10.87 19.12
N LYS A 208 -16.66 10.39 20.29
CA LYS A 208 -15.81 11.16 21.21
C LYS A 208 -14.51 11.61 20.54
N VAL A 209 -13.88 10.74 19.75
CA VAL A 209 -12.67 11.11 19.01
C VAL A 209 -12.95 12.17 17.94
N ARG A 210 -14.13 12.15 17.29
CA ARG A 210 -14.51 13.22 16.36
C ARG A 210 -14.72 14.55 17.08
N GLU A 211 -15.39 14.54 18.24
CA GLU A 211 -15.61 15.72 19.09
C GLU A 211 -14.28 16.39 19.49
N GLU A 212 -13.27 15.62 19.87
CA GLU A 212 -11.95 16.15 20.24
C GLU A 212 -11.10 16.64 19.04
N ILE A 213 -11.42 16.27 17.80
CA ILE A 213 -10.60 16.61 16.62
C ILE A 213 -11.23 17.70 15.77
N TYR A 214 -12.52 17.61 15.46
CA TYR A 214 -13.18 18.51 14.49
C TYR A 214 -14.68 18.74 14.72
N LEU A 215 -15.33 18.01 15.62
CA LEU A 215 -16.73 18.24 16.02
C LEU A 215 -16.81 19.06 17.32
N ASP A 216 -15.88 20.00 17.51
CA ASP A 216 -16.05 21.07 18.49
C ASP A 216 -16.78 22.24 17.80
N SER A 217 -17.83 22.74 18.44
CA SER A 217 -18.58 23.95 18.05
C SER A 217 -17.72 25.20 17.79
N MET A 218 -16.45 25.18 18.21
CA MET A 218 -15.47 26.26 18.03
C MET A 218 -14.58 26.09 16.79
N LEU A 219 -14.59 24.93 16.12
CA LEU A 219 -13.80 24.68 14.91
C LEU A 219 -14.58 25.12 13.66
N ASP A 220 -14.28 26.33 13.20
CA ASP A 220 -14.81 26.88 11.96
C ASP A 220 -14.06 26.27 10.76
N LEU A 221 -14.49 25.08 10.34
CA LEU A 221 -13.95 24.34 9.19
C LEU A 221 -14.68 24.65 7.87
N PHE A 222 -15.59 25.64 7.85
CA PHE A 222 -16.40 26.02 6.70
C PHE A 222 -16.37 27.53 6.43
#